data_AF-A0A3B3CUH0-F1
#
_entry.id   AF-A0A3B3CUH0-F1
#
_cell.length_a   1.000
_cell.length_b   1.000
_cell.length_c   1.000
_cell.angle_alpha   90.00
_cell.angle_beta   90.00
_cell.angle_gamma   90.00
#
_symmetry.space_group_name_H-M   'P 1'
#
loop_
_entity.id
_entity.type
_entity.pdbx_description
1 polymer ?
#
loop_
_entity_poly.entity_id
_entity_poly.type
_entity_poly.pdbx_seq_one_letter_code
_entity_poly.pdbx_strand_id
1 'polypeptide(L)'
;MCCLTLLRRKTAGLCKKSWNLKMSGKLHSLSRKQEKRKPAVSSVSCEDNKRFLASLDEFIEHEKQYLGCPAEGPHELRYMVYRAAFNEVIGRAPSCRRVLLLIKAEYDHAIQELKRREDDARATRRREAAAATHARSLEICETRAAQLRDRISVLQTETAELQESSRRTFWGDLGSWVSGLPAARPEDLDRYLQDLQTRRTALLDRKSLSVPLEVHSRLEAELQEVQRRRDRLRADNVRLRLLHERLTFVSDGFRRWTDGGQAVPLEELLASTMKSISSELLHAADADGCSAAAALQEDRRQTDDHLLRFLQLFGSGRYREAALHAARTPGGILRNPDVMEMFAGVRAPAGVAPPLLLFFQALLVTTATGHRMSTALSLQGVRCALQHGRLQLAVHAVTQDKVSFTEDLGDVLSEHAQKDVGGADLCLALATVVYEACGRTRKAAVSMCRRGLVHNAAELLRRSADLTAEDYMWVLRRSPSLPLFQVLSDHSRGCSAILPVGVACRALLADPDHQQVALQLLDGFLSAEVLESVVLQDSGSTVDVWDTVASLCSGLGRADLSRAVRAVLLDQEGTRVLSPDPEGARLTQHIFM
;
A
#
# COMPACT_ATOMS: atom_id res chain seq x y z
N MET A 1 28.18 -19.62 42.80
CA MET A 1 27.42 -19.14 43.99
C MET A 1 27.66 -17.66 44.27
N CYS A 2 28.89 -17.14 44.27
CA CYS A 2 29.18 -15.70 44.50
C CYS A 2 28.60 -14.73 43.45
N CYS A 3 28.65 -15.06 42.15
CA CYS A 3 28.06 -14.17 41.12
C CYS A 3 26.52 -14.09 41.21
N LEU A 4 25.86 -15.17 41.62
CA LEU A 4 24.40 -15.23 41.82
C LEU A 4 23.94 -14.46 43.06
N THR A 5 24.78 -14.32 44.07
CA THR A 5 24.50 -13.55 45.29
C THR A 5 24.70 -12.05 45.09
N LEU A 6 25.68 -11.64 44.25
CA LEU A 6 25.87 -10.24 43.86
C LEU A 6 24.80 -9.75 42.87
N LEU A 7 24.41 -10.55 41.88
CA LEU A 7 23.30 -10.19 40.97
C LEU A 7 21.96 -10.08 41.73
N ARG A 8 21.70 -10.96 42.72
CA ARG A 8 20.53 -10.87 43.60
C ARG A 8 20.51 -9.59 44.44
N ARG A 9 21.66 -9.08 44.91
CA ARG A 9 21.71 -7.85 45.72
C ARG A 9 21.46 -6.58 44.90
N LYS A 10 21.95 -6.50 43.66
CA LYS A 10 21.70 -5.33 42.77
C LYS A 10 20.31 -5.34 42.12
N THR A 11 19.71 -6.51 41.87
CA THR A 11 18.34 -6.63 41.30
C THR A 11 17.21 -6.57 42.34
N ALA A 12 17.53 -6.74 43.63
CA ALA A 12 16.57 -6.67 44.74
C ALA A 12 15.97 -5.27 44.98
N GLY A 13 16.47 -4.23 44.31
CA GLY A 13 15.94 -2.86 44.38
C GLY A 13 14.57 -2.68 43.71
N LEU A 14 14.09 -3.64 42.91
CA LEU A 14 12.93 -3.42 42.02
C LEU A 14 11.66 -4.24 42.35
N CYS A 15 11.64 -5.09 43.37
CA CYS A 15 10.40 -5.82 43.69
C CYS A 15 10.37 -6.36 45.12
N LYS A 16 10.19 -5.48 46.10
CA LYS A 16 10.01 -5.86 47.51
C LYS A 16 8.53 -6.19 47.75
N LYS A 17 8.16 -7.48 47.73
CA LYS A 17 7.33 -8.17 48.76
C LYS A 17 6.62 -9.46 48.30
N SER A 18 6.44 -9.74 47.00
CA SER A 18 5.60 -10.89 46.59
C SER A 18 6.34 -12.17 46.16
N TRP A 19 7.61 -12.08 45.77
CA TRP A 19 8.30 -13.20 45.09
C TRP A 19 9.15 -14.14 45.98
N ASN A 20 9.39 -13.78 47.24
CA ASN A 20 10.34 -14.52 48.10
C ASN A 20 9.88 -15.91 48.54
N LEU A 21 8.57 -16.21 48.57
CA LEU A 21 8.09 -17.52 49.03
C LEU A 21 8.07 -18.60 47.94
N LYS A 22 7.77 -18.25 46.68
CA LYS A 22 7.60 -19.26 45.60
C LYS A 22 8.92 -19.78 45.03
N MET A 23 9.97 -18.95 45.01
CA MET A 23 11.30 -19.32 44.48
C MET A 23 12.16 -20.13 45.47
N SER A 24 11.98 -19.93 46.79
CA SER A 24 12.74 -20.66 47.81
C SER A 24 12.40 -22.16 47.82
N GLY A 25 11.11 -22.50 47.68
CA GLY A 25 10.65 -23.89 47.61
C GLY A 25 11.08 -24.64 46.34
N LYS A 26 11.20 -23.93 45.20
CA LYS A 26 11.66 -24.52 43.92
C LYS A 26 13.19 -24.64 43.82
N LEU A 27 13.96 -23.75 44.45
CA LEU A 27 15.43 -23.91 44.51
C LEU A 27 15.86 -25.06 45.43
N HIS A 28 15.20 -25.26 46.58
CA HIS A 28 15.53 -26.35 47.50
C HIS A 28 15.25 -27.74 46.89
N SER A 29 14.21 -27.87 46.06
CA SER A 29 13.88 -29.15 45.39
C SER A 29 14.81 -29.47 44.22
N LEU A 30 15.35 -28.45 43.54
CA LEU A 30 16.35 -28.61 42.47
C LEU A 30 17.76 -28.89 43.02
N SER A 31 18.12 -28.29 44.17
CA SER A 31 19.42 -28.54 44.83
C SER A 31 19.55 -29.98 45.34
N ARG A 32 18.50 -30.56 45.94
CA ARG A 32 18.52 -31.97 46.41
C ARG A 32 18.62 -33.00 45.27
N LYS A 33 18.20 -32.66 44.05
CA LYS A 33 18.31 -33.56 42.89
C LYS A 33 19.66 -33.48 42.17
N GLN A 34 20.50 -32.48 42.43
CA GLN A 34 21.84 -32.35 41.84
C GLN A 34 22.98 -32.90 42.72
N GLU A 35 22.72 -33.23 43.99
CA GLU A 35 23.77 -33.62 44.95
C GLU A 35 24.33 -35.05 44.77
N LYS A 36 23.84 -35.82 43.79
CA LYS A 36 24.33 -37.18 43.48
C LYS A 36 25.23 -37.31 42.24
N ARG A 37 25.71 -36.21 41.65
CA ARG A 37 26.77 -36.26 40.63
C ARG A 37 27.80 -35.18 40.92
N LYS A 38 28.95 -35.57 41.48
CA LYS A 38 30.18 -34.78 41.43
C LYS A 38 30.79 -34.94 40.03
N PRO A 39 30.93 -33.87 39.25
CA PRO A 39 32.07 -33.73 38.35
C PRO A 39 33.02 -32.68 38.92
N ALA A 40 34.31 -32.88 38.64
CA ALA A 40 35.42 -32.07 39.08
C ALA A 40 35.19 -30.57 38.82
N VAL A 41 35.39 -29.78 39.87
CA VAL A 41 35.39 -28.32 39.81
C VAL A 41 36.64 -27.90 39.05
N SER A 42 36.50 -27.53 37.77
CA SER A 42 37.51 -26.69 37.11
C SER A 42 37.40 -25.29 37.71
N SER A 43 38.42 -24.91 38.47
CA SER A 43 38.57 -23.58 39.02
C SER A 43 38.82 -22.57 37.90
N VAL A 44 37.76 -22.08 37.25
CA VAL A 44 37.85 -20.83 36.51
C VAL A 44 38.16 -19.75 37.55
N SER A 45 39.33 -19.12 37.41
CA SER A 45 39.87 -18.17 38.37
C SER A 45 38.85 -17.09 38.75
N CYS A 46 38.76 -16.80 40.05
CA CYS A 46 37.92 -15.72 40.57
C CYS A 46 38.27 -14.36 39.92
N GLU A 47 39.53 -14.17 39.51
CA GLU A 47 40.00 -12.96 38.84
C GLU A 47 39.44 -12.80 37.42
N ASP A 48 39.30 -13.88 36.65
CA ASP A 48 38.76 -13.80 35.29
C ASP A 48 37.28 -13.41 35.30
N ASN A 49 36.53 -13.86 36.32
CA ASN A 49 35.14 -13.46 36.52
C ASN A 49 35.03 -11.99 36.96
N LYS A 50 35.97 -11.48 37.76
CA LYS A 50 36.00 -10.06 38.15
C LYS A 50 36.31 -9.16 36.96
N ARG A 51 37.31 -9.53 36.13
CA ARG A 51 37.65 -8.78 34.90
C ARG A 51 36.49 -8.77 33.92
N PHE A 52 35.79 -9.89 33.76
CA PHE A 52 34.60 -9.96 32.91
C PHE A 52 33.46 -9.06 33.42
N LEU A 53 33.19 -9.05 34.73
CA LEU A 53 32.17 -8.18 35.30
C LEU A 53 32.53 -6.69 35.16
N ALA A 54 33.81 -6.34 35.31
CA ALA A 54 34.29 -4.97 35.08
C ALA A 54 34.11 -4.54 33.61
N SER A 55 34.46 -5.42 32.66
CA SER A 55 34.24 -5.19 31.22
C SER A 55 32.74 -5.10 30.88
N LEU A 56 31.89 -5.88 31.55
CA LEU A 56 30.44 -5.82 31.36
C LEU A 56 29.84 -4.52 31.92
N ASP A 57 30.31 -4.06 33.08
CA ASP A 57 29.90 -2.78 33.65
C ASP A 57 30.35 -1.61 32.75
N GLU A 58 31.57 -1.67 32.18
CA GLU A 58 32.07 -0.71 31.20
C GLU A 58 31.24 -0.70 29.91
N PHE A 59 30.87 -1.87 29.39
CA PHE A 59 29.96 -2.02 28.24
C PHE A 59 28.59 -1.39 28.52
N ILE A 60 28.01 -1.64 29.70
CA ILE A 60 26.70 -1.08 30.08
C ILE A 60 26.75 0.45 30.15
N GLU A 61 27.81 1.02 30.73
CA GLU A 61 27.94 2.48 30.85
C GLU A 61 28.24 3.14 29.49
N HIS A 62 29.08 2.52 28.66
CA HIS A 62 29.32 2.98 27.29
C HIS A 62 28.03 3.00 26.46
N GLU A 63 27.25 1.92 26.47
CA GLU A 63 25.98 1.82 25.74
C GLU A 63 24.92 2.80 26.27
N LYS A 64 24.87 3.03 27.59
CA LYS A 64 23.99 4.06 28.17
C LYS A 64 24.34 5.47 27.70
N GLN A 65 25.64 5.79 27.66
CA GLN A 65 26.12 7.09 27.18
C GLN A 65 25.87 7.26 25.68
N TYR A 66 26.18 6.24 24.89
CA TYR A 66 25.95 6.22 23.45
C TYR A 66 24.46 6.42 23.08
N LEU A 67 23.56 5.77 23.82
CA LEU A 67 22.11 5.87 23.59
C LEU A 67 21.46 7.09 24.30
N GLY A 68 22.24 7.96 24.95
CA GLY A 68 21.71 9.12 25.67
C GLY A 68 20.71 8.75 26.78
N CYS A 69 20.90 7.60 27.43
CA CYS A 69 19.99 7.12 28.44
C CYS A 69 19.99 8.05 29.68
N PRO A 70 18.84 8.50 30.18
CA PRO A 70 18.78 9.26 31.43
C PRO A 70 19.36 8.45 32.59
N ALA A 71 19.87 9.11 33.65
CA ALA A 71 20.56 8.46 34.77
C ALA A 71 19.61 7.65 35.68
N GLU A 72 18.34 8.07 35.82
CA GLU A 72 17.34 7.45 36.70
C GLU A 72 15.99 7.24 35.98
N GLY A 73 15.16 6.32 36.48
CA GLY A 73 13.80 6.07 35.96
C GLY A 73 13.65 4.94 34.92
N PRO A 74 12.42 4.43 34.70
CA PRO A 74 12.15 3.40 33.70
C PRO A 74 12.28 3.98 32.28
N HIS A 75 13.21 3.45 31.49
CA HIS A 75 13.45 3.90 30.11
C HIS A 75 13.65 2.69 29.20
N GLU A 76 13.03 2.68 28.02
CA GLU A 76 13.07 1.53 27.10
C GLU A 76 14.49 1.20 26.62
N LEU A 77 15.30 2.24 26.36
CA LEU A 77 16.69 2.08 25.97
C LEU A 77 17.51 1.38 27.07
N ARG A 78 17.25 1.70 28.35
CA ARG A 78 17.94 1.07 29.48
C ARG A 78 17.64 -0.43 29.57
N TYR A 79 16.40 -0.84 29.28
CA TYR A 79 16.05 -2.25 29.19
C TYR A 79 16.82 -2.96 28.06
N MET A 80 16.95 -2.34 26.89
CA MET A 80 17.69 -2.92 25.77
C MET A 80 19.17 -3.13 26.12
N VAL A 81 19.82 -2.15 26.77
CA VAL A 81 21.21 -2.27 27.24
C VAL A 81 21.36 -3.43 28.23
N TYR A 82 20.49 -3.52 29.24
CA TYR A 82 20.56 -4.63 30.19
C TYR A 82 20.25 -5.99 29.57
N ARG A 83 19.37 -6.03 28.57
CA ARG A 83 19.06 -7.25 27.82
C ARG A 83 20.26 -7.73 26.99
N ALA A 84 20.99 -6.80 26.37
CA ALA A 84 22.23 -7.09 25.65
C ALA A 84 23.31 -7.60 26.61
N ALA A 85 23.54 -6.89 27.73
CA ALA A 85 24.49 -7.32 28.76
C ALA A 85 24.16 -8.71 29.35
N PHE A 86 22.87 -9.03 29.51
CA PHE A 86 22.47 -10.36 29.99
C PHE A 86 22.77 -11.47 28.97
N ASN A 87 22.74 -11.18 27.67
CA ASN A 87 23.14 -12.14 26.64
C ASN A 87 24.64 -12.45 26.71
N GLU A 88 25.49 -11.46 26.98
CA GLU A 88 26.93 -11.66 27.20
C GLU A 88 27.19 -12.61 28.37
N VAL A 89 26.43 -12.47 29.47
CA VAL A 89 26.51 -13.39 30.62
C VAL A 89 26.07 -14.82 30.25
N ILE A 90 25.05 -14.97 29.41
CA ILE A 90 24.60 -16.28 28.90
C ILE A 90 25.69 -16.93 28.04
N GLY A 91 26.38 -16.13 27.19
CA GLY A 91 27.48 -16.61 26.35
C GLY A 91 28.66 -17.13 27.16
N ARG A 92 29.02 -16.44 28.25
CA ARG A 92 30.17 -16.79 29.09
C ARG A 92 29.96 -18.01 30.00
N ALA A 93 28.72 -18.33 30.36
CA ALA A 93 28.36 -19.38 31.32
C ALA A 93 27.55 -20.54 30.67
N PRO A 94 28.16 -21.35 29.77
CA PRO A 94 27.46 -22.40 29.04
C PRO A 94 26.87 -23.48 29.95
N SER A 95 27.52 -23.75 31.09
CA SER A 95 27.05 -24.71 32.11
C SER A 95 25.74 -24.30 32.80
N CYS A 96 25.42 -22.99 32.82
CA CYS A 96 24.18 -22.45 33.39
C CYS A 96 23.24 -21.88 32.32
N ARG A 97 23.57 -22.02 31.03
CA ARG A 97 22.84 -21.43 29.89
C ARG A 97 21.34 -21.69 29.93
N ARG A 98 20.93 -22.94 30.20
CA ARG A 98 19.51 -23.32 30.26
C ARG A 98 18.75 -22.58 31.36
N VAL A 99 19.35 -22.43 32.54
CA VAL A 99 18.73 -21.72 33.68
C VAL A 99 18.70 -20.22 33.42
N LEU A 100 19.77 -19.65 32.86
CA LEU A 100 19.83 -18.23 32.52
C LEU A 100 18.84 -17.85 31.41
N LEU A 101 18.65 -18.70 30.40
CA LEU A 101 17.64 -18.49 29.36
C LEU A 101 16.21 -18.53 29.91
N LEU A 102 15.92 -19.43 30.85
CA LEU A 102 14.62 -19.46 31.53
C LEU A 102 14.39 -18.19 32.36
N ILE A 103 15.41 -17.74 33.11
CA ILE A 103 15.35 -16.48 33.86
C ILE A 103 15.10 -15.31 32.90
N LYS A 104 15.85 -15.24 31.79
CA LYS A 104 15.65 -14.19 30.77
C LYS A 104 14.22 -14.19 30.22
N ALA A 105 13.67 -15.36 29.91
CA ALA A 105 12.31 -15.49 29.37
C ALA A 105 11.26 -14.96 30.36
N GLU A 106 11.39 -15.26 31.65
CA GLU A 106 10.48 -14.74 32.69
C GLU A 106 10.56 -13.22 32.83
N TYR A 107 11.77 -12.64 32.78
CA TYR A 107 11.95 -11.18 32.81
C TYR A 107 11.42 -10.51 31.53
N ASP A 108 11.74 -11.06 30.34
CA ASP A 108 11.24 -10.56 29.06
C ASP A 108 9.70 -10.57 29.04
N HIS A 109 9.05 -11.63 29.54
CA HIS A 109 7.60 -11.73 29.65
C HIS A 109 7.00 -10.70 30.62
N ALA A 110 7.59 -10.56 31.82
CA ALA A 110 7.11 -9.59 32.81
C ALA A 110 7.20 -8.14 32.29
N ILE A 111 8.26 -7.82 31.54
CA ILE A 111 8.46 -6.49 30.97
C ILE A 111 7.47 -6.21 29.85
N GLN A 112 7.18 -7.21 29.00
CA GLN A 112 6.14 -7.09 27.97
C GLN A 112 4.76 -6.83 28.57
N GLU A 113 4.41 -7.55 29.64
CA GLU A 113 3.11 -7.37 30.31
C GLU A 113 3.00 -5.99 30.99
N LEU A 114 4.09 -5.47 31.56
CA LEU A 114 4.11 -4.11 32.10
C LEU A 114 3.93 -3.05 31.02
N LYS A 115 4.62 -3.18 29.88
CA LYS A 115 4.44 -2.28 28.73
C LYS A 115 3.00 -2.29 28.22
N ARG A 116 2.42 -3.48 28.06
CA ARG A 116 1.03 -3.66 27.63
C ARG A 116 0.05 -2.90 28.55
N ARG A 117 0.22 -3.05 29.87
CA ARG A 117 -0.62 -2.35 30.87
C ARG A 117 -0.45 -0.84 30.82
N GLU A 118 0.76 -0.35 30.58
CA GLU A 118 1.01 1.09 30.47
C GLU A 118 0.41 1.67 29.18
N ASP A 119 0.52 0.95 28.07
CA ASP A 119 -0.09 1.32 26.79
C ASP A 119 -1.63 1.35 26.90
N ASP A 120 -2.23 0.35 27.55
CA ASP A 120 -3.66 0.29 27.85
C ASP A 120 -4.10 1.48 28.73
N ALA A 121 -3.32 1.82 29.76
CA ALA A 121 -3.57 2.96 30.63
C ALA A 121 -3.43 4.31 29.89
N ARG A 122 -2.48 4.42 28.96
CA ARG A 122 -2.33 5.62 28.10
C ARG A 122 -3.48 5.72 27.09
N ALA A 123 -3.94 4.61 26.55
CA ALA A 123 -5.07 4.57 25.61
C ALA A 123 -6.39 4.96 26.29
N THR A 124 -6.65 4.47 27.50
CA THR A 124 -7.83 4.84 28.29
C THR A 124 -7.85 6.33 28.62
N ARG A 125 -6.73 6.90 29.10
CA ARG A 125 -6.62 8.35 29.35
C ARG A 125 -6.88 9.19 28.10
N ARG A 126 -6.41 8.77 26.92
CA ARG A 126 -6.68 9.46 25.65
C ARG A 126 -8.16 9.43 25.28
N ARG A 127 -8.84 8.30 25.50
CA ARG A 127 -10.29 8.17 25.26
C ARG A 127 -11.09 9.05 26.21
N GLU A 128 -10.73 9.08 27.48
CA GLU A 128 -11.35 9.94 28.48
C GLU A 128 -11.18 11.43 28.13
N ALA A 129 -9.97 11.85 27.73
CA ALA A 129 -9.72 13.21 27.28
C ALA A 129 -10.53 13.59 26.03
N ALA A 130 -10.65 12.67 25.05
CA ALA A 130 -11.46 12.88 23.86
C ALA A 130 -12.97 12.94 24.16
N ALA A 131 -13.44 12.13 25.11
CA ALA A 131 -14.83 12.19 25.57
C ALA A 131 -15.11 13.52 26.27
N ALA A 132 -14.17 14.02 27.09
CA ALA A 132 -14.30 15.30 27.76
C ALA A 132 -14.32 16.50 26.79
N THR A 133 -13.52 16.49 25.72
CA THR A 133 -13.56 17.55 24.69
C THR A 133 -14.86 17.49 23.88
N HIS A 134 -15.36 16.29 23.59
CA HIS A 134 -16.64 16.10 22.90
C HIS A 134 -17.81 16.61 23.75
N ALA A 135 -17.84 16.29 25.05
CA ALA A 135 -18.85 16.79 25.98
C ALA A 135 -18.87 18.34 26.04
N ARG A 136 -17.69 18.98 26.14
CA ARG A 136 -17.60 20.45 26.10
C ARG A 136 -18.10 21.05 24.80
N SER A 137 -17.81 20.40 23.68
CA SER A 137 -18.27 20.86 22.36
C SER A 137 -19.79 20.74 22.23
N LEU A 138 -20.38 19.68 22.80
CA LEU A 138 -21.81 19.47 22.86
C LEU A 138 -22.50 20.57 23.69
N GLU A 139 -22.00 20.88 24.88
CA GLU A 139 -22.52 21.95 25.73
C GLU A 139 -22.51 23.33 25.03
N ILE A 140 -21.43 23.63 24.28
CA ILE A 140 -21.35 24.86 23.47
C ILE A 140 -22.41 24.88 22.36
N CYS A 141 -22.64 23.75 21.68
CA CYS A 141 -23.67 23.66 20.66
C CYS A 141 -25.09 23.79 21.25
N GLU A 142 -25.35 23.17 22.39
CA GLU A 142 -26.66 23.23 23.07
C GLU A 142 -26.99 24.64 23.57
N THR A 143 -26.02 25.31 24.19
CA THR A 143 -26.16 26.72 24.61
C THR A 143 -26.41 27.64 23.41
N ARG A 144 -25.70 27.43 22.29
CA ARG A 144 -25.93 28.20 21.07
C ARG A 144 -27.31 27.93 20.45
N ALA A 145 -27.77 26.68 20.48
CA ALA A 145 -29.10 26.31 20.01
C ALA A 145 -30.22 26.91 20.88
N ALA A 146 -30.00 27.07 22.19
CA ALA A 146 -30.93 27.78 23.07
C ALA A 146 -30.99 29.28 22.73
N GLN A 147 -29.84 29.94 22.57
CA GLN A 147 -29.77 31.35 22.18
C GLN A 147 -30.47 31.64 20.83
N LEU A 148 -30.33 30.75 19.86
CA LEU A 148 -31.00 30.89 18.56
C LEU A 148 -32.52 30.72 18.68
N ARG A 149 -33.00 29.80 19.52
CA ARG A 149 -34.43 29.63 19.79
C ARG A 149 -35.05 30.88 20.41
N ASP A 150 -34.39 31.48 21.39
CA ASP A 150 -34.85 32.74 22.00
C ASP A 150 -34.93 33.85 20.96
N ARG A 151 -33.91 33.99 20.11
CA ARG A 151 -33.88 35.04 19.08
C ARG A 151 -34.95 34.85 18.00
N ILE A 152 -35.26 33.61 17.64
CA ILE A 152 -36.38 33.30 16.74
C ILE A 152 -37.71 33.71 17.38
N SER A 153 -37.89 33.46 18.69
CA SER A 153 -39.12 33.85 19.38
C SER A 153 -39.33 35.37 19.39
N VAL A 154 -38.26 36.15 19.61
CA VAL A 154 -38.30 37.62 19.56
C VAL A 154 -38.66 38.12 18.15
N LEU A 155 -38.03 37.56 17.12
CA LEU A 155 -38.36 37.92 15.74
C LEU A 155 -39.80 37.57 15.38
N GLN A 156 -40.31 36.44 15.87
CA GLN A 156 -41.70 36.06 15.67
C GLN A 156 -42.66 37.08 16.30
N THR A 157 -42.39 37.54 17.52
CA THR A 157 -43.20 38.58 18.15
C THR A 157 -43.14 39.91 17.39
N GLU A 158 -41.95 40.35 16.96
CA GLU A 158 -41.79 41.57 16.16
C GLU A 158 -42.52 41.48 14.81
N THR A 159 -42.45 40.33 14.14
CA THR A 159 -43.18 40.13 12.87
C THR A 159 -44.69 40.15 13.05
N ALA A 160 -45.21 39.64 14.16
CA ALA A 160 -46.64 39.68 14.47
C ALA A 160 -47.11 41.13 14.75
N GLU A 161 -46.33 41.92 15.49
CA GLU A 161 -46.60 43.34 15.72
C GLU A 161 -46.58 44.15 14.43
N LEU A 162 -45.61 43.90 13.55
CA LEU A 162 -45.53 44.52 12.23
C LEU A 162 -46.72 44.16 11.32
N GLN A 163 -47.15 42.90 11.33
CA GLN A 163 -48.34 42.49 10.58
C GLN A 163 -49.63 43.17 11.09
N GLU A 164 -49.77 43.31 12.41
CA GLU A 164 -50.92 43.98 13.02
C GLU A 164 -50.91 45.49 12.72
N SER A 165 -49.74 46.14 12.76
CA SER A 165 -49.61 47.55 12.36
C SER A 165 -49.93 47.78 10.88
N SER A 166 -49.46 46.90 9.98
CA SER A 166 -49.75 46.96 8.55
C SER A 166 -51.24 46.76 8.23
N ARG A 167 -51.92 45.87 8.95
CA ARG A 167 -53.38 45.71 8.85
C ARG A 167 -54.12 47.00 9.22
N ARG A 168 -53.73 47.68 10.29
CA ARG A 168 -54.37 48.94 10.70
C ARG A 168 -54.22 50.04 9.65
N THR A 169 -53.06 50.15 9.02
CA THR A 169 -52.81 51.11 7.93
C THR A 169 -53.64 50.77 6.68
N PHE A 170 -53.74 49.48 6.33
CA PHE A 170 -54.50 49.00 5.17
C PHE A 170 -56.02 49.30 5.26
N TRP A 171 -56.61 49.21 6.46
CA TRP A 171 -58.02 49.57 6.66
C TRP A 171 -58.28 51.08 6.67
N GLY A 172 -57.27 51.91 7.02
CA GLY A 172 -57.34 53.37 6.93
C GLY A 172 -57.37 53.88 5.49
N ASP A 173 -56.57 53.28 4.61
CA ASP A 173 -56.48 53.68 3.20
C ASP A 173 -57.64 53.16 2.34
N LEU A 174 -58.28 52.04 2.70
CA LEU A 174 -59.41 51.48 1.95
C LEU A 174 -60.67 52.37 1.94
N GLY A 175 -60.83 53.24 2.94
CA GLY A 175 -61.93 54.21 3.00
C GLY A 175 -61.82 55.33 1.96
N SER A 176 -60.62 55.58 1.43
CA SER A 176 -60.34 56.66 0.48
C SER A 176 -60.49 56.25 -0.99
N TRP A 177 -60.51 54.94 -1.31
CA TRP A 177 -60.31 54.46 -2.69
C TRP A 177 -61.58 53.94 -3.39
N VAL A 178 -62.77 54.07 -2.78
CA VAL A 178 -64.03 53.54 -3.36
C VAL A 178 -64.77 54.57 -4.24
N SER A 179 -64.33 55.82 -4.30
CA SER A 179 -64.96 56.84 -5.16
C SER A 179 -64.23 56.99 -6.51
N GLY A 180 -64.54 56.10 -7.46
CA GLY A 180 -64.36 56.37 -8.88
C GLY A 180 -63.35 55.50 -9.62
N LEU A 181 -63.84 54.47 -10.31
CA LEU A 181 -63.20 53.87 -11.49
C LEU A 181 -63.96 54.38 -12.72
N PRO A 182 -63.29 54.79 -13.81
CA PRO A 182 -62.91 53.77 -14.81
C PRO A 182 -61.65 54.08 -15.66
N ALA A 183 -60.95 53.02 -16.08
CA ALA A 183 -60.33 52.82 -17.41
C ALA A 183 -59.37 51.62 -17.33
N ALA A 184 -59.62 50.55 -18.09
CA ALA A 184 -58.73 49.39 -18.17
C ALA A 184 -57.35 49.81 -18.68
N ARG A 185 -56.29 49.41 -17.96
CA ARG A 185 -54.92 49.84 -18.21
C ARG A 185 -54.16 48.79 -19.04
N PRO A 186 -53.22 49.22 -19.91
CA PRO A 186 -52.37 48.33 -20.73
C PRO A 186 -51.54 47.30 -19.94
N GLU A 187 -51.39 47.50 -18.63
CA GLU A 187 -50.72 46.59 -17.67
C GLU A 187 -51.35 45.19 -17.62
N ASP A 188 -52.67 45.08 -17.86
CA ASP A 188 -53.37 43.79 -17.87
C ASP A 188 -52.99 42.92 -19.08
N LEU A 189 -52.61 43.54 -20.20
CA LEU A 189 -52.18 42.86 -21.41
C LEU A 189 -50.73 42.37 -21.29
N ASP A 190 -49.86 43.15 -20.67
CA ASP A 190 -48.48 42.76 -20.39
C ASP A 190 -48.42 41.59 -19.40
N ARG A 191 -49.31 41.57 -18.40
CA ARG A 191 -49.45 40.45 -17.46
C ARG A 191 -49.88 39.17 -18.18
N TYR A 192 -50.80 39.27 -19.14
CA TYR A 192 -51.26 38.12 -19.92
C TYR A 192 -50.18 37.58 -20.87
N LEU A 193 -49.38 38.46 -21.49
CA LEU A 193 -48.24 38.05 -22.32
C LEU A 193 -47.15 37.34 -21.50
N GLN A 194 -46.84 37.83 -20.30
CA GLN A 194 -45.92 37.17 -19.38
C GLN A 194 -46.42 35.79 -18.96
N ASP A 195 -47.72 35.64 -18.70
CA ASP A 195 -48.34 34.35 -18.35
C ASP A 195 -48.28 33.33 -19.49
N LEU A 196 -48.39 33.79 -20.74
CA LEU A 196 -48.22 32.94 -21.92
C LEU A 196 -46.75 32.55 -22.15
N GLN A 197 -45.81 33.44 -21.85
CA GLN A 197 -44.37 33.16 -21.94
C GLN A 197 -43.88 32.19 -20.86
N THR A 198 -44.38 32.30 -19.63
CA THR A 198 -44.12 31.32 -18.55
C THR A 198 -44.76 29.96 -18.85
N ARG A 199 -45.97 29.92 -19.42
CA ARG A 199 -46.57 28.65 -19.88
C ARG A 199 -45.78 28.01 -21.02
N ARG A 200 -45.29 28.78 -21.99
CA ARG A 200 -44.46 28.27 -23.10
C ARG A 200 -43.14 27.68 -22.59
N THR A 201 -42.46 28.37 -21.67
CA THR A 201 -41.20 27.89 -21.09
C THR A 201 -41.41 26.64 -20.25
N ALA A 202 -42.46 26.60 -19.42
CA ALA A 202 -42.83 25.39 -18.68
C ALA A 202 -43.15 24.18 -19.60
N LEU A 203 -43.78 24.41 -20.76
CA LEU A 203 -44.03 23.35 -21.74
C LEU A 203 -42.75 22.87 -22.44
N LEU A 204 -41.80 23.78 -22.72
CA LEU A 204 -40.51 23.43 -23.32
C LEU A 204 -39.60 22.69 -22.33
N ASP A 205 -39.60 23.08 -21.06
CA ASP A 205 -38.92 22.34 -19.99
C ASP A 205 -39.53 20.94 -19.81
N ARG A 206 -40.86 20.82 -19.85
CA ARG A 206 -41.55 19.53 -19.80
C ARG A 206 -41.24 18.63 -21.02
N LYS A 207 -40.99 19.23 -22.19
CA LYS A 207 -40.54 18.53 -23.40
C LYS A 207 -39.06 18.13 -23.33
N SER A 208 -38.21 18.93 -22.67
CA SER A 208 -36.79 18.61 -22.43
C SER A 208 -36.59 17.43 -21.46
N LEU A 209 -37.60 17.16 -20.62
CA LEU A 209 -37.65 16.04 -19.68
C LEU A 209 -38.26 14.76 -20.27
N SER A 210 -38.79 14.81 -21.49
CA SER A 210 -39.41 13.65 -22.15
C SER A 210 -38.47 13.04 -23.20
N VAL A 211 -38.13 11.77 -23.02
CA VAL A 211 -37.43 10.94 -24.00
C VAL A 211 -38.40 10.60 -25.15
N PRO A 212 -37.98 10.63 -26.43
CA PRO A 212 -38.83 10.22 -27.56
C PRO A 212 -39.44 8.84 -27.33
N LEU A 213 -40.71 8.67 -27.70
CA LEU A 213 -41.48 7.46 -27.41
C LEU A 213 -40.84 6.21 -28.04
N GLU A 214 -40.20 6.35 -29.20
CA GLU A 214 -39.45 5.28 -29.87
C GLU A 214 -38.21 4.85 -29.08
N VAL A 215 -37.52 5.79 -28.44
CA VAL A 215 -36.35 5.51 -27.60
C VAL A 215 -36.79 4.89 -26.27
N HIS A 216 -37.90 5.36 -25.69
CA HIS A 216 -38.46 4.80 -24.47
C HIS A 216 -38.91 3.34 -24.67
N SER A 217 -39.70 3.07 -25.71
CA SER A 217 -40.17 1.72 -26.06
C SER A 217 -39.03 0.76 -26.40
N ARG A 218 -37.98 1.25 -27.07
CA ARG A 218 -36.76 0.47 -27.31
C ARG A 218 -36.06 0.10 -26.00
N LEU A 219 -35.85 1.06 -25.10
CA LEU A 219 -35.22 0.81 -23.80
C LEU A 219 -36.07 -0.12 -22.92
N GLU A 220 -37.39 -0.03 -22.99
CA GLU A 220 -38.30 -0.96 -22.32
C GLU A 220 -38.19 -2.38 -22.89
N ALA A 221 -38.09 -2.53 -24.21
CA ALA A 221 -37.88 -3.83 -24.84
C ALA A 221 -36.52 -4.45 -24.43
N GLU A 222 -35.45 -3.65 -24.43
CA GLU A 222 -34.13 -4.07 -23.96
C GLU A 222 -34.15 -4.47 -22.48
N LEU A 223 -34.84 -3.69 -21.62
CA LEU A 223 -35.02 -4.01 -20.21
C LEU A 223 -35.78 -5.33 -20.01
N GLN A 224 -36.86 -5.56 -20.75
CA GLN A 224 -37.62 -6.81 -20.69
C GLN A 224 -36.77 -8.02 -21.12
N GLU A 225 -35.95 -7.88 -22.16
CA GLU A 225 -35.08 -8.97 -22.60
C GLU A 225 -34.02 -9.32 -21.56
N VAL A 226 -33.42 -8.31 -20.93
CA VAL A 226 -32.49 -8.50 -19.82
C VAL A 226 -33.19 -9.18 -18.62
N GLN A 227 -34.43 -8.81 -18.31
CA GLN A 227 -35.24 -9.46 -17.27
C GLN A 227 -35.51 -10.93 -17.60
N ARG A 228 -35.92 -11.26 -18.83
CA ARG A 228 -36.14 -12.64 -19.27
C ARG A 228 -34.86 -13.47 -19.18
N ARG A 229 -33.74 -12.92 -19.65
CA ARG A 229 -32.42 -13.57 -19.55
C ARG A 229 -32.04 -13.85 -18.10
N ARG A 230 -32.25 -12.87 -17.21
CA ARG A 230 -32.02 -13.01 -15.78
C ARG A 230 -32.89 -14.13 -15.18
N ASP A 231 -34.16 -14.20 -15.56
CA ASP A 231 -35.07 -15.21 -15.02
C ASP A 231 -34.75 -16.62 -15.52
N ARG A 232 -34.27 -16.78 -16.77
CA ARG A 232 -33.69 -18.04 -17.26
C ARG A 232 -32.47 -18.46 -16.45
N LEU A 233 -31.51 -17.55 -16.26
CA LEU A 233 -30.31 -17.82 -15.46
C LEU A 233 -30.64 -18.14 -14.00
N ARG A 234 -31.71 -17.58 -13.44
CA ARG A 234 -32.21 -17.92 -12.10
C ARG A 234 -32.71 -19.37 -12.06
N ALA A 235 -33.51 -19.79 -13.03
CA ALA A 235 -33.99 -21.16 -13.13
C ALA A 235 -32.83 -22.16 -13.26
N ASP A 236 -31.84 -21.84 -14.09
CA ASP A 236 -30.64 -22.68 -14.26
C ASP A 236 -29.81 -22.76 -12.98
N ASN A 237 -29.65 -21.65 -12.24
CA ASN A 237 -28.91 -21.64 -10.99
C ASN A 237 -29.59 -22.51 -9.92
N VAL A 238 -30.92 -22.44 -9.80
CA VAL A 238 -31.69 -23.30 -8.90
C VAL A 238 -31.49 -24.77 -9.27
N ARG A 239 -31.56 -25.11 -10.56
CA ARG A 239 -31.31 -26.48 -11.05
C ARG A 239 -29.91 -26.96 -10.71
N LEU A 240 -28.89 -26.13 -10.94
CA LEU A 240 -27.49 -26.47 -10.65
C LEU A 240 -27.22 -26.65 -9.16
N ARG A 241 -27.85 -25.85 -8.30
CA ARG A 241 -27.75 -26.01 -6.84
C ARG A 241 -28.35 -27.33 -6.37
N LEU A 242 -29.52 -27.69 -6.87
CA LEU A 242 -30.15 -28.97 -6.53
C LEU A 242 -29.28 -30.15 -7.00
N LEU A 243 -28.64 -30.04 -8.16
CA LEU A 243 -27.66 -31.04 -8.60
C LEU A 243 -26.42 -31.09 -7.69
N HIS A 244 -25.92 -29.94 -7.25
CA HIS A 244 -24.80 -29.85 -6.33
C HIS A 244 -25.12 -30.48 -4.98
N GLU A 245 -26.27 -30.14 -4.38
CA GLU A 245 -26.75 -30.71 -3.11
C GLU A 245 -26.85 -32.23 -3.17
N ARG A 246 -27.43 -32.75 -4.26
CA ARG A 246 -27.51 -34.21 -4.50
C ARG A 246 -26.12 -34.84 -4.59
N LEU A 247 -25.19 -34.20 -5.31
CA LEU A 247 -23.82 -34.70 -5.43
C LEU A 247 -23.07 -34.64 -4.10
N THR A 248 -23.26 -33.59 -3.32
CA THR A 248 -22.64 -33.46 -1.99
C THR A 248 -23.18 -34.50 -1.02
N PHE A 249 -24.49 -34.74 -1.01
CA PHE A 249 -25.10 -35.76 -0.16
C PHE A 249 -24.56 -37.15 -0.47
N VAL A 250 -24.46 -37.48 -1.77
CA VAL A 250 -23.84 -38.72 -2.23
C VAL A 250 -22.36 -38.78 -1.80
N SER A 251 -21.60 -37.71 -2.03
CA SER A 251 -20.18 -37.63 -1.67
C SER A 251 -19.93 -37.78 -0.16
N ASP A 252 -20.76 -37.15 0.67
CA ASP A 252 -20.68 -37.26 2.13
C ASP A 252 -21.07 -38.66 2.61
N GLY A 253 -22.07 -39.29 1.99
CA GLY A 253 -22.41 -40.70 2.23
C GLY A 253 -21.24 -41.63 1.92
N PHE A 254 -20.57 -41.43 0.78
CA PHE A 254 -19.37 -42.18 0.40
C PHE A 254 -18.19 -41.96 1.34
N ARG A 255 -17.95 -40.72 1.79
CA ARG A 255 -16.91 -40.40 2.77
C ARG A 255 -17.15 -41.13 4.08
N ARG A 256 -18.38 -41.06 4.62
CA ARG A 256 -18.77 -41.76 5.86
C ARG A 256 -18.62 -43.28 5.74
N TRP A 257 -18.91 -43.84 4.58
CA TRP A 257 -18.73 -45.27 4.32
C TRP A 257 -17.27 -45.70 4.28
N THR A 258 -16.42 -44.87 3.67
CA THR A 258 -14.98 -45.12 3.55
C THR A 258 -14.31 -44.97 4.92
N ASP A 259 -14.66 -43.92 5.67
CA ASP A 259 -14.14 -43.67 7.03
C ASP A 259 -14.66 -44.70 8.05
N GLY A 260 -15.86 -45.25 7.82
CA GLY A 260 -16.51 -46.26 8.65
C GLY A 260 -16.09 -47.71 8.36
N GLY A 261 -15.06 -47.94 7.54
CA GLY A 261 -14.51 -49.28 7.28
C GLY A 261 -15.38 -50.18 6.39
N GLN A 262 -16.23 -49.60 5.53
CA GLN A 262 -17.02 -50.32 4.53
C GLN A 262 -17.95 -51.41 5.10
N ALA A 263 -18.55 -51.15 6.28
CA ALA A 263 -19.33 -52.14 7.02
C ALA A 263 -20.60 -52.67 6.31
N VAL A 264 -21.10 -51.97 5.30
CA VAL A 264 -22.31 -52.31 4.52
C VAL A 264 -21.95 -52.40 3.04
N PRO A 265 -22.49 -53.36 2.25
CA PRO A 265 -22.25 -53.43 0.81
C PRO A 265 -22.62 -52.12 0.11
N LEU A 266 -21.84 -51.75 -0.91
CA LEU A 266 -22.01 -50.47 -1.62
C LEU A 266 -23.42 -50.32 -2.22
N GLU A 267 -24.02 -51.41 -2.67
CA GLU A 267 -25.37 -51.44 -3.25
C GLU A 267 -26.45 -51.01 -2.25
N GLU A 268 -26.31 -51.37 -0.98
CA GLU A 268 -27.25 -51.03 0.09
C GLU A 268 -27.06 -49.58 0.57
N LEU A 269 -25.83 -49.07 0.52
CA LEU A 269 -25.54 -47.64 0.71
C LEU A 269 -26.10 -46.78 -0.42
N LEU A 270 -25.95 -47.21 -1.68
CA LEU A 270 -26.54 -46.53 -2.82
C LEU A 270 -28.07 -46.57 -2.76
N ALA A 271 -28.66 -47.71 -2.38
CA ALA A 271 -30.10 -47.83 -2.23
C ALA A 271 -30.65 -46.93 -1.10
N SER A 272 -29.95 -46.83 0.04
CA SER A 272 -30.36 -45.99 1.16
C SER A 272 -30.15 -44.49 0.90
N THR A 273 -29.05 -44.11 0.23
CA THR A 273 -28.81 -42.73 -0.20
C THR A 273 -29.81 -42.29 -1.27
N MET A 274 -30.10 -43.13 -2.27
CA MET A 274 -31.13 -42.86 -3.28
C MET A 274 -32.54 -42.76 -2.68
N LYS A 275 -32.89 -43.58 -1.69
CA LYS A 275 -34.15 -43.45 -0.93
C LYS A 275 -34.22 -42.14 -0.14
N SER A 276 -33.11 -41.73 0.48
CA SER A 276 -33.04 -40.46 1.23
C SER A 276 -33.23 -39.25 0.31
N ILE A 277 -32.54 -39.23 -0.83
CA ILE A 277 -32.69 -38.22 -1.90
C ILE A 277 -34.14 -38.20 -2.42
N SER A 278 -34.77 -39.36 -2.54
CA SER A 278 -36.17 -39.47 -3.00
C SER A 278 -37.18 -38.97 -1.97
N SER A 279 -36.90 -39.12 -0.67
CA SER A 279 -37.74 -38.57 0.41
C SER A 279 -37.60 -37.05 0.55
N GLU A 280 -36.41 -36.50 0.30
CA GLU A 280 -36.19 -35.05 0.23
C GLU A 280 -36.91 -34.42 -0.97
N LEU A 281 -37.03 -35.14 -2.09
CA LEU A 281 -37.81 -34.72 -3.27
C LEU A 281 -39.31 -34.64 -2.99
N LEU A 282 -39.84 -35.48 -2.09
CA LEU A 282 -41.25 -35.41 -1.66
C LEU A 282 -41.48 -34.23 -0.72
N HIS A 283 -40.53 -33.93 0.17
CA HIS A 283 -40.60 -32.74 1.03
C HIS A 283 -40.35 -31.42 0.28
N ALA A 284 -39.66 -31.45 -0.86
CA ALA A 284 -39.46 -30.27 -1.72
C ALA A 284 -40.66 -29.94 -2.63
N ALA A 285 -41.60 -30.88 -2.83
CA ALA A 285 -42.78 -30.67 -3.65
C ALA A 285 -43.97 -30.07 -2.86
N ASP A 286 -44.08 -30.41 -1.57
CA ASP A 286 -45.12 -29.85 -0.68
C ASP A 286 -44.62 -28.63 0.13
N ALA A 287 -43.31 -28.44 0.27
CA ALA A 287 -42.72 -27.20 0.75
C ALA A 287 -42.41 -26.29 -0.44
N ASP A 288 -43.48 -25.63 -0.90
CA ASP A 288 -43.45 -24.38 -1.66
C ASP A 288 -42.13 -23.61 -1.46
N GLY A 289 -41.47 -23.24 -2.56
CA GLY A 289 -40.09 -22.71 -2.70
C GLY A 289 -39.56 -21.67 -1.69
N CYS A 290 -39.55 -21.95 -0.39
CA CYS A 290 -39.43 -20.94 0.66
C CYS A 290 -38.12 -20.95 1.46
N SER A 291 -37.18 -21.89 1.29
CA SER A 291 -35.88 -21.79 1.98
C SER A 291 -34.80 -21.16 1.10
N ALA A 292 -34.56 -21.72 -0.09
CA ALA A 292 -33.52 -21.25 -1.00
C ALA A 292 -33.92 -20.03 -1.82
N ALA A 293 -35.18 -19.91 -2.26
CA ALA A 293 -35.66 -18.73 -2.97
C ALA A 293 -35.90 -17.55 -2.01
N ALA A 294 -36.34 -17.79 -0.77
CA ALA A 294 -36.44 -16.76 0.26
C ALA A 294 -35.06 -16.21 0.63
N ALA A 295 -34.04 -17.05 0.81
CA ALA A 295 -32.67 -16.60 1.06
C ALA A 295 -32.13 -15.71 -0.08
N LEU A 296 -32.40 -16.06 -1.35
CA LEU A 296 -32.03 -15.22 -2.50
C LEU A 296 -32.91 -13.96 -2.66
N GLN A 297 -34.15 -13.98 -2.16
CA GLN A 297 -35.06 -12.83 -2.15
C GLN A 297 -34.68 -11.84 -1.04
N GLU A 298 -34.24 -12.35 0.11
CA GLU A 298 -33.75 -11.56 1.25
C GLU A 298 -32.40 -10.91 0.93
N ASP A 299 -31.45 -11.64 0.34
CA ASP A 299 -30.17 -11.07 -0.11
C ASP A 299 -30.38 -9.94 -1.13
N ARG A 300 -31.36 -10.07 -2.04
CA ARG A 300 -31.67 -9.04 -3.05
C ARG A 300 -32.44 -7.83 -2.52
N ARG A 301 -33.40 -8.03 -1.60
CA ARG A 301 -34.07 -6.90 -0.93
C ARG A 301 -33.06 -6.07 -0.16
N GLN A 302 -32.13 -6.71 0.53
CA GLN A 302 -31.04 -6.03 1.23
C GLN A 302 -30.12 -5.28 0.27
N THR A 303 -29.78 -5.84 -0.91
CA THR A 303 -28.96 -5.10 -1.91
C THR A 303 -29.65 -3.85 -2.43
N ASP A 304 -30.95 -3.94 -2.73
CA ASP A 304 -31.74 -2.82 -3.27
C ASP A 304 -31.94 -1.73 -2.21
N ASP A 305 -32.19 -2.11 -0.95
CA ASP A 305 -32.31 -1.17 0.18
C ASP A 305 -31.00 -0.41 0.42
N HIS A 306 -29.85 -1.09 0.32
CA HIS A 306 -28.55 -0.44 0.45
C HIS A 306 -28.26 0.56 -0.67
N LEU A 307 -28.63 0.23 -1.91
CA LEU A 307 -28.49 1.13 -3.06
C LEU A 307 -29.41 2.34 -2.94
N LEU A 308 -30.69 2.14 -2.59
CA LEU A 308 -31.64 3.23 -2.38
C LEU A 308 -31.16 4.18 -1.27
N ARG A 309 -30.68 3.63 -0.16
CA ARG A 309 -30.12 4.42 0.93
C ARG A 309 -28.88 5.21 0.49
N PHE A 310 -28.00 4.60 -0.30
CA PHE A 310 -26.85 5.28 -0.89
C PHE A 310 -27.28 6.46 -1.78
N LEU A 311 -28.20 6.23 -2.72
CA LEU A 311 -28.69 7.26 -3.64
C LEU A 311 -29.37 8.42 -2.90
N GLN A 312 -30.11 8.14 -1.82
CA GLN A 312 -30.72 9.17 -0.97
C GLN A 312 -29.65 10.05 -0.28
N LEU A 313 -28.60 9.44 0.27
CA LEU A 313 -27.49 10.17 0.89
C LEU A 313 -26.68 10.96 -0.14
N PHE A 314 -26.50 10.40 -1.34
CA PHE A 314 -25.79 11.04 -2.43
C PHE A 314 -26.57 12.25 -2.98
N GLY A 315 -27.87 12.09 -3.23
CA GLY A 315 -28.76 13.15 -3.73
C GLY A 315 -28.98 14.29 -2.74
N SER A 316 -28.87 14.03 -1.43
CA SER A 316 -28.93 15.06 -0.38
C SER A 316 -27.61 15.82 -0.17
N GLY A 317 -26.58 15.55 -0.97
CA GLY A 317 -25.27 16.22 -0.87
C GLY A 317 -24.41 15.76 0.31
N ARG A 318 -24.82 14.71 1.05
CA ARG A 318 -24.09 14.17 2.21
C ARG A 318 -23.03 13.16 1.78
N TYR A 319 -22.06 13.61 0.97
CA TYR A 319 -21.08 12.72 0.33
C TYR A 319 -20.23 11.90 1.31
N ARG A 320 -19.91 12.45 2.49
CA ARG A 320 -19.14 11.73 3.52
C ARG A 320 -19.91 10.53 4.10
N GLU A 321 -21.20 10.71 4.36
CA GLU A 321 -22.08 9.63 4.85
C GLU A 321 -22.35 8.61 3.76
N ALA A 322 -22.60 9.07 2.53
CA ALA A 322 -22.77 8.20 1.37
C ALA A 322 -21.53 7.33 1.11
N ALA A 323 -20.33 7.92 1.19
CA ALA A 323 -19.06 7.23 1.05
C ALA A 323 -18.87 6.16 2.13
N LEU A 324 -19.15 6.49 3.39
CA LEU A 324 -19.02 5.55 4.50
C LEU A 324 -20.03 4.40 4.40
N HIS A 325 -21.26 4.70 4.00
CA HIS A 325 -22.30 3.69 3.76
C HIS A 325 -21.88 2.72 2.66
N ALA A 326 -21.50 3.24 1.49
CA ALA A 326 -21.03 2.41 0.37
C ALA A 326 -19.81 1.55 0.73
N ALA A 327 -18.90 2.10 1.55
CA ALA A 327 -17.74 1.37 2.01
C ALA A 327 -18.07 0.26 3.03
N ARG A 328 -19.10 0.42 3.87
CA ARG A 328 -19.51 -0.54 4.91
C ARG A 328 -20.48 -1.62 4.42
N THR A 329 -21.02 -1.50 3.20
CA THR A 329 -22.01 -2.43 2.69
C THR A 329 -21.49 -3.89 2.73
N PRO A 330 -22.27 -4.83 3.31
CA PRO A 330 -21.89 -6.24 3.36
C PRO A 330 -21.70 -6.80 1.94
N GLY A 331 -20.77 -7.72 1.77
CA GLY A 331 -20.43 -8.30 0.45
C GLY A 331 -19.77 -7.31 -0.52
N GLY A 332 -19.54 -6.05 -0.14
CA GLY A 332 -18.88 -5.06 -1.00
C GLY A 332 -19.67 -4.67 -2.24
N ILE A 333 -21.00 -4.82 -2.22
CA ILE A 333 -21.89 -4.58 -3.39
C ILE A 333 -21.71 -3.17 -3.97
N LEU A 334 -21.55 -2.17 -3.10
CA LEU A 334 -21.35 -0.77 -3.49
C LEU A 334 -19.86 -0.38 -3.63
N ARG A 335 -18.94 -1.35 -3.57
CA ARG A 335 -17.51 -1.16 -3.84
C ARG A 335 -17.21 -1.50 -5.29
N ASN A 336 -17.91 -0.84 -6.22
CA ASN A 336 -17.82 -1.07 -7.66
C ASN A 336 -17.30 0.20 -8.39
N PRO A 337 -16.79 0.06 -9.63
CA PRO A 337 -16.35 1.21 -10.42
C PRO A 337 -17.49 2.22 -10.70
N ASP A 338 -18.73 1.76 -10.83
CA ASP A 338 -19.88 2.64 -11.11
C ASP A 338 -20.13 3.66 -9.97
N VAL A 339 -20.08 3.21 -8.71
CA VAL A 339 -20.21 4.11 -7.54
C VAL A 339 -19.03 5.07 -7.47
N MET A 340 -17.84 4.62 -7.85
CA MET A 340 -16.67 5.48 -7.92
C MET A 340 -16.80 6.56 -9.01
N GLU A 341 -17.32 6.23 -10.19
CA GLU A 341 -17.59 7.19 -11.26
C GLU A 341 -18.62 8.23 -10.82
N MET A 342 -19.67 7.81 -10.10
CA MET A 342 -20.63 8.75 -9.51
C MET A 342 -19.92 9.77 -8.60
N PHE A 343 -19.04 9.32 -7.71
CA PHE A 343 -18.26 10.23 -6.85
C PHE A 343 -17.25 11.10 -7.63
N ALA A 344 -16.69 10.59 -8.73
CA ALA A 344 -15.75 11.33 -9.58
C ALA A 344 -16.44 12.44 -10.40
N GLY A 345 -17.71 12.23 -10.78
CA GLY A 345 -18.51 13.23 -11.50
C GLY A 345 -18.85 14.48 -10.68
N VAL A 346 -18.74 14.43 -9.35
CA VAL A 346 -19.05 15.56 -8.47
C VAL A 346 -17.84 16.47 -8.30
N ARG A 347 -17.91 17.67 -8.89
CA ARG A 347 -16.89 18.71 -8.70
C ARG A 347 -17.06 19.38 -7.34
N ALA A 348 -16.05 19.23 -6.47
CA ALA A 348 -16.03 19.91 -5.17
C ALA A 348 -15.54 21.36 -5.30
N PRO A 349 -16.08 22.31 -4.52
CA PRO A 349 -15.53 23.66 -4.40
C PRO A 349 -14.12 23.63 -3.82
N ALA A 350 -13.30 24.62 -4.20
CA ALA A 350 -11.92 24.74 -3.72
C ALA A 350 -11.86 24.76 -2.18
N GLY A 351 -11.06 23.86 -1.59
CA GLY A 351 -10.83 23.76 -0.15
C GLY A 351 -11.55 22.59 0.56
N VAL A 352 -12.60 22.01 -0.03
CA VAL A 352 -13.27 20.82 0.52
C VAL A 352 -12.72 19.56 -0.13
N ALA A 353 -12.50 18.50 0.65
CA ALA A 353 -12.02 17.22 0.12
C ALA A 353 -13.01 16.68 -0.93
N PRO A 354 -12.53 16.26 -2.11
CA PRO A 354 -13.40 15.72 -3.16
C PRO A 354 -14.20 14.52 -2.65
N PRO A 355 -15.46 14.35 -3.06
CA PRO A 355 -16.27 13.17 -2.73
C PRO A 355 -15.57 11.85 -3.06
N LEU A 356 -14.84 11.80 -4.18
CA LEU A 356 -14.00 10.65 -4.56
C LEU A 356 -12.91 10.34 -3.53
N LEU A 357 -12.26 11.36 -2.98
CA LEU A 357 -11.22 11.20 -1.96
C LEU A 357 -11.82 10.73 -0.62
N LEU A 358 -13.02 11.22 -0.26
CA LEU A 358 -13.76 10.76 0.91
C LEU A 358 -14.17 9.30 0.78
N PHE A 359 -14.62 8.89 -0.41
CA PHE A 359 -14.92 7.50 -0.71
C PHE A 359 -13.69 6.61 -0.59
N PHE A 360 -12.56 7.02 -1.18
CA PHE A 360 -11.30 6.27 -1.06
C PHE A 360 -10.85 6.13 0.40
N GLN A 361 -10.94 7.19 1.21
CA GLN A 361 -10.65 7.14 2.64
C GLN A 361 -11.57 6.16 3.38
N ALA A 362 -12.88 6.19 3.09
CA ALA A 362 -13.84 5.27 3.70
C ALA A 362 -13.54 3.81 3.33
N LEU A 363 -13.15 3.54 2.09
CA LEU A 363 -12.73 2.21 1.65
C LEU A 363 -11.49 1.75 2.42
N LEU A 364 -10.45 2.58 2.52
CA LEU A 364 -9.23 2.23 3.28
C LEU A 364 -9.51 1.94 4.76
N VAL A 365 -10.49 2.61 5.38
CA VAL A 365 -10.86 2.36 6.78
C VAL A 365 -11.67 1.06 6.95
N THR A 366 -12.48 0.70 5.96
CA THR A 366 -13.44 -0.42 6.04
C THR A 366 -12.92 -1.71 5.42
N THR A 367 -11.90 -1.66 4.58
CA THR A 367 -11.23 -2.85 4.07
C THR A 367 -10.36 -3.46 5.17
N ALA A 368 -10.60 -4.74 5.45
CA ALA A 368 -9.77 -5.51 6.34
C ALA A 368 -8.34 -5.61 5.77
N THR A 369 -7.34 -5.71 6.65
CA THR A 369 -5.95 -5.91 6.26
C THR A 369 -5.80 -7.21 5.44
N GLY A 370 -5.19 -7.13 4.26
CA GLY A 370 -5.03 -8.27 3.34
C GLY A 370 -6.22 -8.53 2.40
N HIS A 371 -7.28 -7.71 2.43
CA HIS A 371 -8.30 -7.70 1.39
C HIS A 371 -8.04 -6.55 0.42
N ARG A 372 -7.69 -6.92 -0.82
CA ARG A 372 -7.40 -5.97 -1.89
C ARG A 372 -8.68 -5.45 -2.52
N MET A 373 -8.71 -4.14 -2.71
CA MET A 373 -9.74 -3.48 -3.52
C MET A 373 -9.56 -3.82 -5.00
N SER A 374 -10.61 -3.67 -5.80
CA SER A 374 -10.50 -3.89 -7.24
C SER A 374 -9.44 -2.99 -7.89
N THR A 375 -8.92 -3.42 -9.04
CA THR A 375 -7.86 -2.72 -9.78
C THR A 375 -8.28 -1.28 -10.14
N ALA A 376 -9.50 -1.11 -10.68
CA ALA A 376 -10.05 0.19 -11.03
C ALA A 376 -10.17 1.14 -9.82
N LEU A 377 -10.70 0.64 -8.69
CA LEU A 377 -10.84 1.42 -7.46
C LEU A 377 -9.48 1.84 -6.89
N SER A 378 -8.52 0.92 -6.92
CA SER A 378 -7.16 1.15 -6.41
C SER A 378 -6.45 2.24 -7.22
N LEU A 379 -6.49 2.13 -8.55
CA LEU A 379 -5.82 3.06 -9.45
C LEU A 379 -6.39 4.49 -9.33
N GLN A 380 -7.71 4.63 -9.42
CA GLN A 380 -8.36 5.93 -9.41
C GLN A 380 -8.36 6.56 -8.01
N GLY A 381 -8.48 5.75 -6.95
CA GLY A 381 -8.33 6.21 -5.57
C GLY A 381 -6.95 6.79 -5.28
N VAL A 382 -5.88 6.09 -5.70
CA VAL A 382 -4.50 6.57 -5.52
C VAL A 382 -4.22 7.79 -6.41
N ARG A 383 -4.64 7.80 -7.69
CA ARG A 383 -4.56 9.00 -8.54
C ARG A 383 -5.19 10.22 -7.89
N CYS A 384 -6.40 10.07 -7.34
CA CYS A 384 -7.10 11.14 -6.64
C CYS A 384 -6.32 11.59 -5.39
N ALA A 385 -5.81 10.66 -4.58
CA ALA A 385 -5.02 11.00 -3.39
C ALA A 385 -3.75 11.81 -3.73
N LEU A 386 -3.05 11.44 -4.80
CA LEU A 386 -1.84 12.12 -5.25
C LEU A 386 -2.14 13.52 -5.83
N GLN A 387 -3.18 13.66 -6.66
CA GLN A 387 -3.58 14.96 -7.21
C GLN A 387 -3.91 16.01 -6.13
N HIS A 388 -4.38 15.55 -4.97
CA HIS A 388 -4.74 16.42 -3.84
C HIS A 388 -3.65 16.50 -2.76
N GLY A 389 -2.41 16.06 -3.07
CA GLY A 389 -1.26 16.14 -2.17
C GLY A 389 -1.37 15.26 -0.92
N ARG A 390 -2.25 14.25 -0.90
CA ARG A 390 -2.46 13.35 0.25
C ARG A 390 -1.67 12.05 0.11
N LEU A 391 -0.35 12.17 -0.04
CA LEU A 391 0.55 11.03 -0.22
C LEU A 391 0.46 9.99 0.90
N GLN A 392 0.21 10.42 2.14
CA GLN A 392 0.06 9.54 3.30
C GLN A 392 -1.07 8.50 3.13
N LEU A 393 -2.12 8.82 2.37
CA LEU A 393 -3.19 7.86 2.08
C LEU A 393 -2.72 6.77 1.12
N ALA A 394 -1.92 7.13 0.10
CA ALA A 394 -1.33 6.17 -0.82
C ALA A 394 -0.31 5.26 -0.09
N VAL A 395 0.51 5.83 0.79
CA VAL A 395 1.43 5.07 1.65
C VAL A 395 0.65 4.07 2.51
N HIS A 396 -0.40 4.53 3.21
CA HIS A 396 -1.23 3.65 4.02
C HIS A 396 -1.90 2.55 3.18
N ALA A 397 -2.40 2.89 2.00
CA ALA A 397 -3.06 1.96 1.10
C ALA A 397 -2.12 0.82 0.63
N VAL A 398 -0.90 1.18 0.21
CA VAL A 398 0.11 0.24 -0.29
C VAL A 398 0.71 -0.59 0.85
N THR A 399 1.10 0.03 1.96
CA THR A 399 1.74 -0.66 3.09
C THR A 399 0.82 -1.66 3.80
N GLN A 400 -0.49 -1.43 3.78
CA GLN A 400 -1.47 -2.33 4.39
C GLN A 400 -2.01 -3.40 3.42
N ASP A 401 -1.44 -3.51 2.22
CA ASP A 401 -1.87 -4.42 1.14
C ASP A 401 -3.39 -4.32 0.86
N LYS A 402 -3.92 -3.09 0.89
CA LYS A 402 -5.36 -2.79 0.68
C LYS A 402 -5.68 -2.48 -0.78
N VAL A 403 -4.67 -2.19 -1.59
CA VAL A 403 -4.80 -1.89 -3.02
C VAL A 403 -4.32 -3.06 -3.87
N SER A 404 -4.92 -3.21 -5.04
CA SER A 404 -4.40 -4.13 -6.05
C SER A 404 -3.16 -3.55 -6.69
N PHE A 405 -2.03 -4.26 -6.61
CA PHE A 405 -0.79 -3.89 -7.28
C PHE A 405 -0.91 -4.14 -8.78
N THR A 406 -0.87 -3.06 -9.56
CA THR A 406 -0.88 -3.09 -11.02
C THR A 406 0.28 -2.25 -11.56
N GLU A 407 0.68 -2.54 -12.80
CA GLU A 407 1.71 -1.77 -13.49
C GLU A 407 1.33 -0.28 -13.61
N ASP A 408 0.08 -0.01 -13.98
CA ASP A 408 -0.48 1.35 -14.08
C ASP A 408 -0.41 2.12 -12.76
N LEU A 409 -0.55 1.43 -11.62
CA LEU A 409 -0.46 2.04 -10.30
C LEU A 409 0.97 2.50 -10.00
N GLY A 410 1.96 1.66 -10.33
CA GLY A 410 3.38 2.02 -10.23
C GLY A 410 3.75 3.17 -11.14
N ASP A 411 3.21 3.20 -12.36
CA ASP A 411 3.46 4.27 -13.34
C ASP A 411 2.91 5.62 -12.84
N VAL A 412 1.71 5.63 -12.24
CA VAL A 412 1.13 6.82 -11.61
C VAL A 412 1.99 7.36 -10.47
N LEU A 413 2.49 6.49 -9.60
CA LEU A 413 3.37 6.87 -8.49
C LEU A 413 4.69 7.45 -9.01
N SER A 414 5.25 6.83 -10.05
CA SER A 414 6.50 7.28 -10.68
C SER A 414 6.34 8.61 -11.42
N GLU A 415 5.23 8.84 -12.11
CA GLU A 415 4.91 10.10 -12.78
C GLU A 415 4.70 11.23 -11.75
N HIS A 416 3.99 10.94 -10.66
CA HIS A 416 3.78 11.93 -9.61
C HIS A 416 5.09 12.33 -8.92
N ALA A 417 6.02 11.39 -8.72
CA ALA A 417 7.36 11.68 -8.19
C ALA A 417 8.17 12.64 -9.06
N GLN A 418 7.90 12.70 -10.38
CA GLN A 418 8.56 13.65 -11.27
C GLN A 418 7.96 15.07 -11.18
N LYS A 419 6.69 15.17 -10.80
CA LYS A 419 5.95 16.45 -10.72
C LYS A 419 6.08 17.11 -9.34
N ASP A 420 6.15 16.33 -8.27
CA ASP A 420 6.22 16.83 -6.90
C ASP A 420 7.55 16.43 -6.22
N VAL A 421 8.39 17.44 -5.95
CA VAL A 421 9.73 17.27 -5.36
C VAL A 421 9.66 16.92 -3.87
N GLY A 422 8.61 17.35 -3.15
CA GLY A 422 8.53 17.19 -1.69
C GLY A 422 8.28 15.75 -1.20
N GLY A 423 7.85 14.86 -2.10
CA GLY A 423 7.51 13.47 -1.79
C GLY A 423 8.07 12.45 -2.79
N ALA A 424 8.97 12.86 -3.69
CA ALA A 424 9.47 12.04 -4.79
C ALA A 424 10.07 10.70 -4.32
N ASP A 425 10.90 10.72 -3.27
CA ASP A 425 11.55 9.52 -2.74
C ASP A 425 10.55 8.49 -2.23
N LEU A 426 9.51 8.95 -1.53
CA LEU A 426 8.47 8.08 -0.98
C LEU A 426 7.58 7.51 -2.09
N CYS A 427 7.20 8.33 -3.07
CA CYS A 427 6.47 7.89 -4.26
C CYS A 427 7.25 6.82 -5.05
N LEU A 428 8.54 7.05 -5.27
CA LEU A 428 9.40 6.08 -5.95
C LEU A 428 9.58 4.81 -5.11
N ALA A 429 9.66 4.90 -3.79
CA ALA A 429 9.74 3.74 -2.92
C ALA A 429 8.46 2.88 -2.98
N LEU A 430 7.29 3.52 -2.96
CA LEU A 430 6.02 2.84 -3.16
C LEU A 430 5.94 2.21 -4.56
N ALA A 431 6.39 2.92 -5.59
CA ALA A 431 6.45 2.39 -6.96
C ALA A 431 7.34 1.15 -7.05
N THR A 432 8.50 1.13 -6.38
CA THR A 432 9.38 -0.05 -6.29
C THR A 432 8.61 -1.26 -5.74
N VAL A 433 7.91 -1.10 -4.61
CA VAL A 433 7.13 -2.18 -3.98
C VAL A 433 6.03 -2.69 -4.91
N VAL A 434 5.32 -1.79 -5.59
CA VAL A 434 4.25 -2.15 -6.53
C VAL A 434 4.82 -2.92 -7.72
N TYR A 435 5.91 -2.44 -8.34
CA TYR A 435 6.52 -3.10 -9.49
C TYR A 435 7.12 -4.46 -9.14
N GLU A 436 7.75 -4.60 -7.98
CA GLU A 436 8.24 -5.89 -7.47
C GLU A 436 7.09 -6.89 -7.29
N ALA A 437 5.98 -6.46 -6.69
CA ALA A 437 4.81 -7.30 -6.51
C ALA A 437 4.15 -7.71 -7.85
N CYS A 438 4.26 -6.88 -8.89
CA CYS A 438 3.80 -7.19 -10.24
C CYS A 438 4.80 -8.03 -11.07
N GLY A 439 5.99 -8.34 -10.55
CA GLY A 439 7.05 -9.02 -11.31
C GLY A 439 7.68 -8.15 -12.42
N ARG A 440 7.53 -6.83 -12.37
CA ARG A 440 8.06 -5.88 -13.36
C ARG A 440 9.43 -5.34 -12.92
N THR A 441 10.46 -6.19 -13.02
CA THR A 441 11.82 -5.91 -12.52
C THR A 441 12.49 -4.70 -13.19
N ARG A 442 12.28 -4.49 -14.50
CA ARG A 442 12.87 -3.34 -15.23
C ARG A 442 12.41 -2.00 -14.67
N LYS A 443 11.09 -1.85 -14.45
CA LYS A 443 10.50 -0.62 -13.89
C LYS A 443 10.86 -0.44 -12.42
N ALA A 444 10.90 -1.53 -11.64
CA ALA A 444 11.39 -1.51 -10.26
C ALA A 444 12.85 -0.99 -10.20
N ALA A 445 13.73 -1.49 -11.05
CA ALA A 445 15.13 -1.06 -11.11
C ALA A 445 15.27 0.42 -11.45
N VAL A 446 14.51 0.94 -12.43
CA VAL A 446 14.51 2.38 -12.75
C VAL A 446 14.06 3.21 -11.54
N SER A 447 13.02 2.77 -10.82
CA SER A 447 12.55 3.47 -9.61
C SER A 447 13.61 3.49 -8.50
N MET A 448 14.36 2.39 -8.32
CA MET A 448 15.48 2.31 -7.37
C MET A 448 16.65 3.20 -7.79
N CYS A 449 17.00 3.23 -9.07
CA CYS A 449 18.09 4.06 -9.59
C CYS A 449 17.81 5.54 -9.38
N ARG A 450 16.57 5.99 -9.61
CA ARG A 450 16.14 7.37 -9.35
C ARG A 450 16.21 7.78 -7.88
N ARG A 451 16.14 6.82 -6.95
CA ARG A 451 16.34 7.02 -5.50
C ARG A 451 17.80 6.96 -5.07
N GLY A 452 18.74 6.73 -5.99
CA GLY A 452 20.15 6.51 -5.68
C GLY A 452 20.50 5.11 -5.18
N LEU A 453 19.56 4.16 -5.18
CA LEU A 453 19.76 2.77 -4.73
C LEU A 453 20.29 1.88 -5.86
N VAL A 454 21.41 2.30 -6.47
CA VAL A 454 21.98 1.69 -7.68
C VAL A 454 22.42 0.24 -7.47
N HIS A 455 23.08 -0.05 -6.35
CA HIS A 455 23.54 -1.41 -6.04
C HIS A 455 22.37 -2.39 -5.86
N ASN A 456 21.32 -1.95 -5.16
CA ASN A 456 20.11 -2.76 -4.96
C ASN A 456 19.39 -2.98 -6.30
N ALA A 457 19.36 -1.96 -7.17
CA ALA A 457 18.79 -2.08 -8.50
C ALA A 457 19.55 -3.13 -9.34
N ALA A 458 20.87 -3.09 -9.34
CA ALA A 458 21.68 -4.06 -10.06
C ALA A 458 21.56 -5.48 -9.48
N GLU A 459 21.49 -5.62 -8.15
CA GLU A 459 21.26 -6.93 -7.52
C GLU A 459 19.88 -7.50 -7.88
N LEU A 460 18.84 -6.66 -7.91
CA LEU A 460 17.50 -7.05 -8.34
C LEU A 460 17.49 -7.53 -9.80
N LEU A 461 18.20 -6.82 -10.68
CA LEU A 461 18.33 -7.20 -12.08
C LEU A 461 19.11 -8.52 -12.25
N ARG A 462 20.18 -8.74 -11.45
CA ARG A 462 20.96 -9.99 -11.44
C ARG A 462 20.16 -11.20 -10.97
N ARG A 463 19.24 -11.01 -10.02
CA ARG A 463 18.40 -12.08 -9.47
C ARG A 463 17.30 -12.53 -10.44
N SER A 464 16.92 -11.70 -11.40
CA SER A 464 15.91 -12.06 -12.40
C SER A 464 16.52 -12.81 -13.58
N ALA A 465 16.04 -14.03 -13.81
CA ALA A 465 16.50 -14.89 -14.91
C ALA A 465 15.97 -14.47 -16.29
N ASP A 466 14.91 -13.65 -16.34
CA ASP A 466 14.14 -13.37 -17.57
C ASP A 466 14.61 -12.11 -18.34
N LEU A 467 15.70 -11.46 -17.91
CA LEU A 467 16.15 -10.19 -18.49
C LEU A 467 17.21 -10.36 -19.57
N THR A 468 17.03 -9.62 -20.66
CA THR A 468 17.92 -9.58 -21.84
C THR A 468 18.84 -8.35 -21.81
N ALA A 469 19.92 -8.35 -22.60
CA ALA A 469 20.84 -7.21 -22.77
C ALA A 469 20.11 -5.88 -23.08
N GLU A 470 19.06 -5.94 -23.91
CA GLU A 470 18.20 -4.80 -24.25
C GLU A 470 17.46 -4.22 -23.03
N ASP A 471 17.17 -5.05 -22.03
CA ASP A 471 16.44 -4.64 -20.83
C ASP A 471 17.33 -3.87 -19.87
N TYR A 472 18.57 -4.31 -19.72
CA TYR A 472 19.59 -3.56 -18.98
C TYR A 472 19.89 -2.22 -19.68
N MET A 473 19.96 -2.22 -21.01
CA MET A 473 20.09 -0.99 -21.79
C MET A 473 18.90 -0.06 -21.60
N TRP A 474 17.68 -0.61 -21.55
CA TRP A 474 16.47 0.16 -21.30
C TRP A 474 16.51 0.84 -19.93
N VAL A 475 16.98 0.15 -18.87
CA VAL A 475 17.15 0.73 -17.54
C VAL A 475 18.22 1.83 -17.56
N LEU A 476 19.35 1.58 -18.21
CA LEU A 476 20.46 2.53 -18.32
C LEU A 476 20.03 3.84 -19.01
N ARG A 477 19.28 3.76 -20.12
CA ARG A 477 18.75 4.92 -20.85
C ARG A 477 17.70 5.71 -20.04
N ARG A 478 17.01 5.08 -19.10
CA ARG A 478 15.96 5.74 -18.28
C ARG A 478 16.48 6.36 -17.00
N SER A 479 17.67 5.96 -16.56
CA SER A 479 18.37 6.49 -15.39
C SER A 479 19.90 6.45 -15.62
N PRO A 480 20.42 7.31 -16.50
CA PRO A 480 21.85 7.36 -16.82
C PRO A 480 22.63 7.80 -15.57
N SER A 481 23.50 6.93 -15.05
CA SER A 481 24.37 7.30 -13.94
C SER A 481 25.68 6.51 -13.98
N LEU A 482 26.78 7.19 -13.61
CA LEU A 482 28.11 6.60 -13.54
C LEU A 482 28.14 5.32 -12.68
N PRO A 483 27.56 5.31 -11.46
CA PRO A 483 27.59 4.12 -10.61
C PRO A 483 26.76 2.97 -11.19
N LEU A 484 25.67 3.25 -11.91
CA LEU A 484 24.83 2.18 -12.50
C LEU A 484 25.58 1.47 -13.61
N PHE A 485 26.24 2.25 -14.46
CA PHE A 485 27.07 1.68 -15.52
C PHE A 485 28.19 0.81 -14.94
N GLN A 486 28.95 1.34 -13.96
CA GLN A 486 30.02 0.58 -13.30
C GLN A 486 29.52 -0.74 -12.73
N VAL A 487 28.40 -0.75 -12.00
CA VAL A 487 27.88 -1.99 -11.40
C VAL A 487 27.32 -2.98 -12.44
N LEU A 488 26.82 -2.50 -13.59
CA LEU A 488 26.35 -3.36 -14.69
C LEU A 488 27.51 -3.92 -15.55
N SER A 489 28.60 -3.16 -15.64
CA SER A 489 29.82 -3.51 -16.37
C SER A 489 30.86 -4.25 -15.52
N ASP A 490 30.73 -4.22 -14.19
CA ASP A 490 31.67 -4.86 -13.27
C ASP A 490 31.60 -6.39 -13.34
N HIS A 491 32.77 -6.99 -13.57
CA HIS A 491 33.02 -8.44 -13.59
C HIS A 491 33.20 -9.05 -12.18
N SER A 492 32.75 -8.35 -11.12
CA SER A 492 33.09 -8.71 -9.75
C SER A 492 32.51 -10.08 -9.35
N ARG A 493 33.41 -11.02 -9.00
CA ARG A 493 33.16 -12.32 -8.34
C ARG A 493 32.40 -13.39 -9.14
N GLY A 494 32.89 -13.73 -10.33
CA GLY A 494 32.51 -14.99 -11.01
C GLY A 494 31.19 -14.95 -11.80
N CYS A 495 30.57 -13.77 -11.95
CA CYS A 495 29.47 -13.53 -12.87
C CYS A 495 29.97 -12.76 -14.09
N SER A 496 29.54 -13.17 -15.29
CA SER A 496 29.78 -12.45 -16.54
C SER A 496 29.28 -11.00 -16.44
N ALA A 497 29.98 -10.04 -17.07
CA ALA A 497 29.43 -8.70 -17.21
C ALA A 497 28.07 -8.78 -17.90
N ILE A 498 27.11 -8.05 -17.33
CA ILE A 498 25.70 -8.14 -17.70
C ILE A 498 25.43 -7.35 -18.99
N LEU A 499 26.18 -6.26 -19.17
CA LEU A 499 26.08 -5.38 -20.33
C LEU A 499 27.48 -5.11 -20.90
N PRO A 500 27.71 -5.39 -22.20
CA PRO A 500 28.96 -5.07 -22.87
C PRO A 500 29.21 -3.56 -22.87
N VAL A 501 30.42 -3.17 -22.48
CA VAL A 501 30.79 -1.76 -22.24
C VAL A 501 30.72 -0.95 -23.55
N GLY A 502 31.31 -1.47 -24.61
CA GLY A 502 31.33 -0.85 -25.93
C GLY A 502 29.93 -0.67 -26.53
N VAL A 503 29.06 -1.68 -26.42
CA VAL A 503 27.66 -1.59 -26.87
C VAL A 503 26.89 -0.51 -26.10
N ALA A 504 27.12 -0.41 -24.78
CA ALA A 504 26.50 0.60 -23.93
C ALA A 504 27.01 2.02 -24.23
N CYS A 505 28.32 2.21 -24.35
CA CYS A 505 28.92 3.48 -24.74
C CYS A 505 28.41 3.93 -26.13
N ARG A 506 28.37 3.02 -27.11
CA ARG A 506 27.84 3.33 -28.45
C ARG A 506 26.39 3.80 -28.38
N ALA A 507 25.56 3.10 -27.63
CA ALA A 507 24.13 3.42 -27.51
C ALA A 507 23.88 4.75 -26.81
N LEU A 508 24.66 5.08 -25.76
CA LEU A 508 24.52 6.34 -25.03
C LEU A 508 25.12 7.53 -25.79
N LEU A 509 26.22 7.36 -26.53
CA LEU A 509 26.82 8.42 -27.36
C LEU A 509 25.97 8.75 -28.59
N ALA A 510 25.22 7.78 -29.11
CA ALA A 510 24.30 8.00 -30.22
C ALA A 510 23.07 8.85 -29.83
N ASP A 511 22.74 8.94 -28.54
CA ASP A 511 21.58 9.67 -28.03
C ASP A 511 21.99 11.04 -27.46
N PRO A 512 21.52 12.16 -28.04
CA PRO A 512 21.96 13.51 -27.64
C PRO A 512 21.70 13.84 -26.17
N ASP A 513 20.64 13.29 -25.56
CA ASP A 513 20.32 13.55 -24.15
C ASP A 513 21.30 12.87 -23.18
N HIS A 514 22.03 11.86 -23.65
CA HIS A 514 22.87 10.98 -22.84
C HIS A 514 24.37 11.10 -23.12
N GLN A 515 24.76 11.86 -24.14
CA GLN A 515 26.14 12.05 -24.58
C GLN A 515 27.07 12.49 -23.45
N GLN A 516 26.66 13.48 -22.64
CA GLN A 516 27.51 14.01 -21.57
C GLN A 516 27.84 12.97 -20.50
N VAL A 517 26.88 12.12 -20.15
CA VAL A 517 27.08 11.05 -19.15
C VAL A 517 27.98 9.95 -19.72
N ALA A 518 27.84 9.62 -21.01
CA ALA A 518 28.72 8.68 -21.68
C ALA A 518 30.18 9.19 -21.80
N LEU A 519 30.37 10.47 -22.07
CA LEU A 519 31.71 11.07 -22.08
C LEU A 519 32.33 11.08 -20.69
N GLN A 520 31.57 11.42 -19.64
CA GLN A 520 32.04 11.34 -18.25
C GLN A 520 32.40 9.91 -17.82
N LEU A 521 31.67 8.92 -18.33
CA LEU A 521 31.99 7.50 -18.13
C LEU A 521 33.32 7.14 -18.74
N LEU A 522 33.50 7.47 -20.03
CA LEU A 522 34.76 7.25 -20.74
C LEU A 522 35.92 8.01 -20.12
N ASP A 523 35.67 9.20 -19.57
CA ASP A 523 36.63 9.98 -18.79
C ASP A 523 37.04 9.28 -17.50
N GLY A 524 36.10 8.60 -16.83
CA GLY A 524 36.39 7.76 -15.67
C GLY A 524 37.35 6.59 -15.97
N PHE A 525 37.46 6.19 -17.24
CA PHE A 525 38.35 5.13 -17.70
C PHE A 525 39.68 5.65 -18.29
N LEU A 526 39.91 6.97 -18.36
CA LEU A 526 41.04 7.59 -19.09
C LEU A 526 42.45 7.24 -18.60
N SER A 527 42.63 6.57 -17.46
CA SER A 527 43.92 5.96 -17.16
C SER A 527 44.18 4.81 -18.14
N ALA A 528 45.27 4.89 -18.92
CA ALA A 528 45.58 3.97 -20.02
C ALA A 528 45.45 2.48 -19.64
N GLU A 529 45.92 2.09 -18.45
CA GLU A 529 45.84 0.72 -17.94
C GLU A 529 44.40 0.25 -17.69
N VAL A 530 43.50 1.15 -17.28
CA VAL A 530 42.10 0.82 -16.99
C VAL A 530 41.30 0.71 -18.29
N LEU A 531 41.48 1.63 -19.24
CA LEU A 531 40.80 1.57 -20.53
C LEU A 531 41.18 0.31 -21.32
N GLU A 532 42.46 -0.04 -21.32
CA GLU A 532 42.96 -1.27 -21.95
C GLU A 532 42.31 -2.50 -21.31
N SER A 533 42.27 -2.57 -19.98
CA SER A 533 41.63 -3.67 -19.25
C SER A 533 40.12 -3.78 -19.54
N VAL A 534 39.44 -2.64 -19.70
CA VAL A 534 37.99 -2.58 -19.96
C VAL A 534 37.68 -3.04 -21.38
N VAL A 535 38.45 -2.57 -22.38
CA VAL A 535 38.28 -2.98 -23.78
C VAL A 535 38.63 -4.46 -23.97
N LEU A 536 39.66 -4.96 -23.28
CA LEU A 536 40.07 -6.38 -23.31
C LEU A 536 39.07 -7.31 -22.61
N GLN A 537 38.47 -6.88 -21.50
CA GLN A 537 37.51 -7.69 -20.74
C GLN A 537 36.10 -7.68 -21.37
N ASP A 538 35.83 -6.75 -22.29
CA ASP A 538 34.54 -6.60 -22.95
C ASP A 538 34.30 -7.62 -24.08
N SER A 539 34.19 -8.90 -23.69
CA SER A 539 33.94 -10.03 -24.60
C SER A 539 32.65 -9.93 -25.43
N GLY A 540 31.75 -9.00 -25.11
CA GLY A 540 30.47 -8.81 -25.79
C GLY A 540 30.46 -7.70 -26.85
N SER A 541 31.54 -6.92 -26.99
CA SER A 541 31.65 -5.86 -28.01
C SER A 541 32.70 -6.23 -29.06
N THR A 542 32.37 -6.03 -30.34
CA THR A 542 33.35 -6.21 -31.43
C THR A 542 34.28 -5.00 -31.55
N VAL A 543 35.42 -5.19 -32.23
CA VAL A 543 36.35 -4.10 -32.58
C VAL A 543 35.62 -2.98 -33.33
N ASP A 544 34.69 -3.31 -34.23
CA ASP A 544 33.88 -2.32 -34.99
C ASP A 544 33.00 -1.45 -34.08
N VAL A 545 32.48 -2.03 -32.98
CA VAL A 545 31.67 -1.29 -32.00
C VAL A 545 32.53 -0.23 -31.30
N TRP A 546 33.75 -0.61 -30.91
CA TRP A 546 34.71 0.31 -30.29
C TRP A 546 35.27 1.35 -31.27
N ASP A 547 35.47 1.00 -32.54
CA ASP A 547 35.81 1.96 -33.59
C ASP A 547 34.68 2.98 -33.82
N THR A 548 33.43 2.52 -33.76
CA THR A 548 32.25 3.40 -33.80
C THR A 548 32.21 4.34 -32.60
N VAL A 549 32.49 3.84 -31.39
CA VAL A 549 32.60 4.67 -30.17
C VAL A 549 33.68 5.73 -30.33
N ALA A 550 34.87 5.35 -30.81
CA ALA A 550 35.96 6.29 -31.06
C ALA A 550 35.59 7.36 -32.09
N SER A 551 34.85 6.98 -33.13
CA SER A 551 34.35 7.89 -34.17
C SER A 551 33.32 8.87 -33.62
N LEU A 552 32.38 8.41 -32.78
CA LEU A 552 31.40 9.24 -32.09
C LEU A 552 32.09 10.23 -31.13
N CYS A 553 33.08 9.81 -30.34
CA CYS A 553 33.86 10.70 -29.48
C CYS A 553 34.58 11.80 -30.27
N SER A 554 35.15 11.48 -31.44
CA SER A 554 35.78 12.45 -32.32
C SER A 554 34.78 13.48 -32.85
N GLY A 555 33.60 13.01 -33.30
CA GLY A 555 32.51 13.88 -33.76
C GLY A 555 31.95 14.81 -32.67
N LEU A 556 32.05 14.42 -31.40
CA LEU A 556 31.65 15.22 -30.23
C LEU A 556 32.77 16.15 -29.70
N GLY A 557 33.89 16.27 -30.41
CA GLY A 557 35.01 17.15 -30.02
C GLY A 557 35.95 16.57 -28.96
N ARG A 558 35.85 15.26 -28.65
CA ARG A 558 36.73 14.53 -27.71
C ARG A 558 37.72 13.65 -28.47
N ALA A 559 38.64 14.30 -29.18
CA ALA A 559 39.69 13.63 -29.94
C ALA A 559 40.72 12.89 -29.07
N ASP A 560 40.85 13.29 -27.81
CA ASP A 560 41.63 12.63 -26.77
C ASP A 560 41.10 11.21 -26.49
N LEU A 561 39.81 11.06 -26.23
CA LEU A 561 39.15 9.78 -26.01
C LEU A 561 39.18 8.90 -27.26
N SER A 562 38.94 9.50 -28.44
CA SER A 562 39.03 8.80 -29.72
C SER A 562 40.42 8.19 -29.94
N ARG A 563 41.47 8.95 -29.67
CA ARG A 563 42.86 8.49 -29.81
C ARG A 563 43.21 7.41 -28.80
N ALA A 564 42.76 7.54 -27.54
CA ALA A 564 43.00 6.55 -26.50
C ALA A 564 42.37 5.19 -26.84
N VAL A 565 41.09 5.18 -27.27
CA VAL A 565 40.40 3.94 -27.69
C VAL A 565 41.08 3.33 -28.92
N ARG A 566 41.38 4.14 -29.95
CA ARG A 566 42.06 3.67 -31.17
C ARG A 566 43.47 3.13 -30.90
N ALA A 567 44.22 3.71 -29.97
CA ALA A 567 45.54 3.23 -29.58
C ALA A 567 45.46 1.81 -28.97
N VAL A 568 44.49 1.57 -28.08
CA VAL A 568 44.24 0.23 -27.52
C VAL A 568 43.86 -0.76 -28.63
N LEU A 569 42.99 -0.38 -29.56
CA LEU A 569 42.60 -1.28 -30.67
C LEU A 569 43.78 -1.64 -31.59
N LEU A 570 44.65 -0.66 -31.91
CA LEU A 570 45.84 -0.87 -32.74
C LEU A 570 46.89 -1.77 -32.07
N ASP A 571 47.06 -1.66 -30.75
CA ASP A 571 47.95 -2.55 -30.00
C ASP A 571 47.45 -4.01 -29.99
N GLN A 572 46.15 -4.25 -30.20
CA GLN A 572 45.59 -5.61 -30.31
C GLN A 572 45.75 -6.24 -31.69
N GLU A 573 45.87 -5.46 -32.77
CA GLU A 573 46.02 -5.96 -34.14
C GLU A 573 47.44 -6.50 -34.43
N GLY A 574 48.34 -6.53 -33.44
CA GLY A 574 49.68 -7.10 -33.61
C GLY A 574 50.59 -6.30 -34.55
N THR A 575 50.19 -5.10 -34.97
CA THR A 575 51.01 -4.20 -35.77
C THR A 575 51.67 -3.16 -34.88
N ARG A 576 52.65 -3.61 -34.08
CA ARG A 576 53.74 -2.73 -33.66
C ARG A 576 54.44 -2.25 -34.93
N VAL A 577 54.06 -1.06 -35.42
CA VAL A 577 54.90 -0.29 -36.32
C VAL A 577 56.13 0.09 -35.49
N LEU A 578 57.13 -0.78 -35.51
CA LEU A 578 58.48 -0.45 -35.08
C LEU A 578 58.87 0.80 -35.89
N SER A 579 59.24 1.87 -35.17
CA SER A 579 59.93 3.01 -35.75
C SER A 579 61.03 2.53 -36.69
N PRO A 580 61.28 3.19 -37.84
CA PRO A 580 62.27 2.72 -38.79
C PRO A 580 63.66 2.85 -38.15
N ASP A 581 64.16 1.74 -37.61
CA ASP A 581 65.51 1.63 -37.10
C ASP A 581 66.45 1.55 -38.32
N PRO A 582 67.43 2.46 -38.47
CA PRO A 582 68.26 2.55 -39.67
C PRO A 582 69.15 1.31 -39.92
N GLU A 583 69.21 0.36 -38.99
CA GLU A 583 69.94 -0.90 -39.15
C GLU A 583 69.17 -1.95 -39.98
N GLY A 584 67.83 -1.90 -40.00
CA GLY A 584 67.01 -2.82 -40.79
C GLY A 584 67.17 -2.64 -42.30
N ALA A 585 67.51 -1.42 -42.74
CA ALA A 585 67.73 -1.09 -44.15
C ALA A 585 69.02 -1.71 -44.73
N ARG A 586 69.98 -2.09 -43.89
CA ARG A 586 71.23 -2.75 -44.33
C ARG A 586 71.05 -4.25 -44.60
N LEU A 587 70.05 -4.89 -43.99
CA LEU A 587 69.76 -6.31 -44.20
C LEU A 587 69.07 -6.58 -45.54
N THR A 588 68.33 -5.61 -46.08
CA THR A 588 67.67 -5.71 -47.39
C THR A 588 68.61 -5.52 -48.58
N GLN A 589 69.83 -5.03 -48.38
CA GLN A 589 70.79 -4.78 -49.47
C GLN A 589 71.67 -5.98 -49.81
N HIS A 590 71.66 -7.04 -48.98
CA HIS A 590 72.42 -8.28 -49.21
C HIS A 590 71.62 -9.42 -49.84
N ILE A 591 70.33 -9.20 -50.16
CA ILE A 591 69.45 -10.24 -50.74
C ILE A 591 69.17 -9.97 -52.25
N PHE A 592 69.70 -8.87 -52.81
CA PHE A 592 69.55 -8.52 -54.23
C PHE A 592 70.88 -8.19 -54.96
N MET A 593 71.99 -8.76 -54.49
CA MET A 593 73.23 -8.96 -55.27
C MET A 593 73.58 -10.44 -55.20
#